data_AF-A0A0F9B719-F1
#
_entry.id   AF-A0A0F9B719-F1
#
_cell.length_a   1.000
_cell.length_b   1.000
_cell.length_c   1.000
_cell.angle_alpha   90.00
_cell.angle_beta   90.00
_cell.angle_gamma   90.00
#
_symmetry.space_group_name_H-M   'P 1'
#
loop_
_entity.id
_entity.type
_entity.pdbx_description
1 polymer ?
#
loop_
_entity_poly.entity_id
_entity_poly.type
_entity_poly.pdbx_seq_one_letter_code
_entity_poly.pdbx_strand_id
1 'polypeptide(L)'
;EDGTAAGNIGADWYSTGILKSKVPGQAGKWAVAAMPAFKPGGAITTTHGGGGHCITKQSEDPDAVFEVLKYVLLDREGQIFKYEAAEYFPNRLDAMNDPRIVDVPEPFYGGQKFGALLAEVAPHTLEVSSHPFLPEAMNLLRGTVPAVAAGDKTPKVALQDAAQELDDLIAQG
;
A
#
# COMPACT_ATOMS: atom_id res chain seq x y z
N GLU A 1 10.16 3.19 -20.10
CA GLU A 1 10.56 2.16 -21.11
C GLU A 1 12.02 2.30 -21.52
N ASP A 2 12.58 3.50 -21.41
CA ASP A 2 13.98 3.85 -21.61
C ASP A 2 14.95 3.36 -20.50
N GLY A 3 14.43 2.87 -19.36
CA GLY A 3 15.24 2.35 -18.26
C GLY A 3 15.91 3.41 -17.39
N THR A 4 15.43 4.66 -17.45
CA THR A 4 15.98 5.77 -16.65
C THR A 4 15.66 5.67 -15.15
N ALA A 5 14.63 4.90 -14.79
CA ALA A 5 14.34 4.50 -13.41
C ALA A 5 14.48 2.97 -13.26
N ALA A 6 15.37 2.52 -12.36
CA ALA A 6 15.68 1.11 -12.16
C ALA A 6 14.65 0.35 -11.31
N GLY A 7 13.77 1.06 -10.59
CA GLY A 7 12.77 0.45 -9.72
C GLY A 7 11.89 1.49 -9.02
N ASN A 8 10.91 1.00 -8.27
CA ASN A 8 9.99 1.80 -7.46
C ASN A 8 9.80 1.12 -6.10
N ILE A 9 9.78 1.93 -5.03
CA ILE A 9 9.28 1.50 -3.72
C ILE A 9 7.83 1.97 -3.66
N GLY A 10 6.90 1.04 -3.55
CA GLY A 10 5.48 1.32 -3.59
C GLY A 10 4.66 0.20 -2.98
N ALA A 11 3.36 0.46 -2.80
CA ALA A 11 2.43 -0.55 -2.36
C ALA A 11 2.15 -1.59 -3.44
N ASP A 12 1.70 -2.76 -3.02
CA ASP A 12 1.38 -3.92 -3.86
C ASP A 12 0.38 -3.60 -4.97
N TRP A 13 -0.63 -2.77 -4.69
CA TRP A 13 -1.63 -2.36 -5.69
C TRP A 13 -1.03 -1.63 -6.91
N TYR A 14 0.16 -1.04 -6.79
CA TYR A 14 0.84 -0.39 -7.91
C TYR A 14 1.22 -1.39 -9.01
N SER A 15 1.53 -2.63 -8.63
CA SER A 15 1.85 -3.75 -9.54
C SER A 15 0.80 -3.86 -10.65
N THR A 16 -0.44 -4.16 -10.26
CA THR A 16 -1.51 -4.49 -11.21
C THR A 16 -2.25 -3.24 -11.67
N GLY A 17 -2.45 -2.27 -10.77
CA GLY A 17 -3.15 -1.03 -11.11
C GLY A 17 -2.40 -0.14 -12.09
N ILE A 18 -1.05 -0.13 -12.03
CA ILE A 18 -0.24 0.84 -12.78
C ILE A 18 0.88 0.17 -13.57
N LEU A 19 1.79 -0.56 -12.93
CA LEU A 19 3.03 -1.00 -13.57
C LEU A 19 2.76 -1.93 -14.76
N LYS A 20 2.03 -3.02 -14.52
CA LYS A 20 1.70 -4.02 -15.55
C LYS A 20 0.88 -3.42 -16.70
N SER A 21 -0.03 -2.51 -16.38
CA SER A 21 -0.92 -1.87 -17.37
C SER A 21 -0.22 -0.81 -18.21
N LYS A 22 0.75 -0.07 -17.63
CA LYS A 22 1.45 1.03 -18.30
C LYS A 22 2.68 0.59 -19.08
N VAL A 23 3.35 -0.48 -18.67
CA VAL A 23 4.55 -0.98 -19.35
C VAL A 23 4.50 -2.50 -19.63
N PRO A 24 3.44 -3.02 -20.29
CA PRO A 24 3.27 -4.45 -20.52
C PRO A 24 4.44 -5.08 -21.30
N GLY A 25 5.09 -4.32 -22.19
CA GLY A 25 6.29 -4.76 -22.95
C GLY A 25 7.55 -4.98 -22.10
N GLN A 26 7.49 -4.72 -20.79
CA GLN A 26 8.58 -5.00 -19.85
C GLN A 26 8.38 -6.28 -19.04
N ALA A 27 7.37 -7.09 -19.36
CA ALA A 27 7.18 -8.39 -18.73
C ALA A 27 8.47 -9.23 -18.75
N GLY A 28 8.79 -9.85 -17.62
CA GLY A 28 10.02 -10.63 -17.42
C GLY A 28 11.28 -9.81 -17.14
N LYS A 29 11.21 -8.47 -17.16
CA LYS A 29 12.34 -7.58 -16.82
C LYS A 29 12.26 -7.04 -15.39
N TRP A 30 11.10 -7.18 -14.74
CA TRP A 30 10.88 -6.73 -13.38
C TRP A 30 11.00 -7.89 -12.40
N ALA A 31 11.33 -7.56 -11.16
CA ALA A 31 11.25 -8.45 -10.01
C ALA A 31 10.75 -7.65 -8.81
N VAL A 32 10.23 -8.35 -7.81
CA VAL A 32 9.74 -7.76 -6.55
C VAL A 32 10.57 -8.26 -5.38
N ALA A 33 10.73 -7.43 -4.36
CA ALA A 33 11.46 -7.76 -3.14
C ALA A 33 10.85 -7.00 -1.95
N ALA A 34 11.16 -7.45 -0.74
CA ALA A 34 10.83 -6.71 0.48
C ALA A 34 11.50 -5.33 0.49
N MET A 35 10.94 -4.39 1.24
CA MET A 35 11.57 -3.08 1.42
C MET A 35 12.93 -3.23 2.13
N PRO A 36 13.93 -2.41 1.77
CA PRO A 36 15.21 -2.45 2.45
C PRO A 36 15.05 -2.00 3.92
N ALA A 37 15.65 -2.76 4.83
CA ALA A 37 15.76 -2.33 6.22
C ALA A 37 16.79 -1.19 6.33
N PHE A 38 16.38 -0.03 6.86
CA PHE A 38 17.28 1.12 7.06
C PHE A 38 18.34 0.91 8.14
N LYS A 39 18.10 -0.04 9.05
CA LYS A 39 19.03 -0.46 10.10
C LYS A 39 18.93 -1.98 10.29
N PRO A 40 19.97 -2.66 10.81
CA PRO A 40 19.89 -4.08 11.15
C PRO A 40 18.68 -4.37 12.04
N GLY A 41 17.85 -5.34 11.65
CA GLY A 41 16.60 -5.69 12.34
C GLY A 41 15.47 -4.66 12.20
N GLY A 42 15.59 -3.69 11.30
CA GLY A 42 14.53 -2.72 10.98
C GLY A 42 13.39 -3.33 10.18
N ALA A 43 12.31 -2.56 10.01
CA ALA A 43 11.15 -2.97 9.23
C ALA A 43 11.52 -3.22 7.75
N ILE A 44 10.94 -4.27 7.19
CA ILE A 44 11.11 -4.70 5.80
C ILE A 44 9.84 -4.51 4.96
N THR A 45 8.85 -3.84 5.54
CA THR A 45 7.58 -3.51 4.89
C THR A 45 6.93 -2.31 5.59
N THR A 46 5.98 -1.68 4.91
CA THR A 46 5.11 -0.63 5.44
C THR A 46 3.79 -0.62 4.66
N THR A 47 2.82 0.19 5.08
CA THR A 47 1.57 0.37 4.36
C THR A 47 1.55 1.70 3.63
N HIS A 48 0.93 1.73 2.46
CA HIS A 48 0.65 2.96 1.74
C HIS A 48 -0.69 2.87 1.01
N GLY A 49 -1.62 3.73 1.43
CA GLY A 49 -3.01 3.66 0.97
C GLY A 49 -3.77 2.53 1.64
N GLY A 50 -4.57 1.80 0.85
CA GLY A 50 -5.56 0.85 1.35
C GLY A 50 -6.93 1.53 1.51
N GLY A 51 -7.88 1.15 0.65
CA GLY A 51 -9.23 1.69 0.69
C GLY A 51 -10.14 0.88 1.62
N GLY A 52 -10.90 1.60 2.45
CA GLY A 52 -12.07 1.04 3.12
C GLY A 52 -13.32 1.18 2.24
N HIS A 53 -14.32 0.34 2.50
CA HIS A 53 -15.66 0.49 1.92
C HIS A 53 -16.63 0.89 3.02
N CYS A 54 -17.54 1.82 2.72
CA CYS A 54 -18.54 2.29 3.66
C CYS A 54 -19.91 2.31 3.01
N ILE A 55 -20.95 2.02 3.80
CA ILE A 55 -22.34 2.16 3.37
C ILE A 55 -22.78 3.59 3.70
N THR A 56 -23.16 4.35 2.67
CA THR A 56 -23.61 5.73 2.84
C THR A 56 -25.00 5.78 3.45
N LYS A 57 -25.32 6.84 4.21
CA LYS A 57 -26.66 7.04 4.79
C LYS A 57 -27.79 7.15 3.75
N GLN A 58 -27.43 7.43 2.50
CA GLN A 58 -28.32 7.57 1.36
C GLN A 58 -28.65 6.24 0.67
N SER A 59 -28.09 5.10 1.13
CA SER A 59 -28.36 3.80 0.52
C SER A 59 -29.84 3.44 0.64
N GLU A 60 -30.49 3.10 -0.48
CA GLU A 60 -31.88 2.63 -0.50
C GLU A 60 -32.02 1.21 0.05
N ASP A 61 -30.95 0.41 -0.01
CA ASP A 61 -30.89 -0.96 0.50
C ASP A 61 -29.53 -1.24 1.18
N PRO A 62 -29.33 -0.81 2.43
CA PRO A 62 -28.08 -1.01 3.14
C PRO A 62 -27.78 -2.50 3.43
N ASP A 63 -28.81 -3.35 3.57
CA ASP A 63 -28.64 -4.76 3.90
C ASP A 63 -28.09 -5.54 2.70
N ALA A 64 -28.61 -5.30 1.49
CA ALA A 64 -28.06 -5.90 0.28
C ALA A 64 -26.62 -5.47 0.02
N VAL A 65 -26.31 -4.18 0.21
CA VAL A 65 -24.93 -3.66 0.09
C VAL A 65 -24.01 -4.33 1.12
N PHE A 66 -24.48 -4.51 2.35
CA PHE A 66 -23.71 -5.18 3.40
C PHE A 66 -23.37 -6.62 3.04
N GLU A 67 -24.32 -7.40 2.51
CA GLU A 67 -24.03 -8.79 2.12
C GLU A 67 -22.99 -8.89 0.98
N VAL A 68 -22.99 -7.95 0.03
CA VAL A 68 -21.93 -7.86 -0.98
C VAL A 68 -20.58 -7.53 -0.35
N LEU A 69 -20.52 -6.52 0.51
CA LEU A 69 -19.27 -6.13 1.18
C LEU A 69 -18.74 -7.25 2.08
N LYS A 70 -19.62 -7.96 2.78
CA LYS A 70 -19.27 -9.11 3.62
C LYS A 70 -18.66 -10.23 2.79
N TYR A 71 -19.24 -10.56 1.63
CA TYR A 71 -18.63 -11.54 0.73
C TYR A 71 -17.25 -11.07 0.24
N VAL A 72 -17.15 -9.87 -0.33
CA VAL A 72 -15.89 -9.41 -0.93
C VAL A 72 -14.78 -9.16 0.10
N LEU A 73 -15.12 -8.69 1.30
CA LEU A 73 -14.16 -8.19 2.28
C LEU A 73 -13.96 -9.10 3.49
N LEU A 74 -14.96 -9.87 3.91
CA LEU A 74 -14.91 -10.63 5.17
C LEU A 74 -14.85 -12.14 4.97
N ASP A 75 -15.34 -12.62 3.82
CA ASP A 75 -15.32 -14.04 3.47
C ASP A 75 -13.96 -14.45 2.87
N ARG A 76 -13.50 -15.65 3.21
CA ARG A 76 -12.22 -16.19 2.76
C ARG A 76 -12.21 -16.43 1.25
N GLU A 77 -13.25 -17.03 0.70
CA GLU A 77 -13.33 -17.30 -0.74
C GLU A 77 -13.51 -16.01 -1.53
N GLY A 78 -14.26 -15.05 -1.00
CA GLY A 78 -14.36 -13.71 -1.60
C GLY A 78 -13.01 -12.97 -1.66
N GLN A 79 -12.16 -13.10 -0.64
CA GLN A 79 -10.81 -12.54 -0.64
C GLN A 79 -9.91 -13.20 -1.69
N ILE A 80 -10.03 -14.51 -1.85
CA ILE A 80 -9.23 -15.26 -2.82
C ILE A 80 -9.70 -14.96 -4.24
N PHE A 81 -11.02 -14.93 -4.46
CA PHE A 81 -11.63 -14.49 -5.72
C PHE A 81 -11.15 -13.07 -6.11
N LYS A 82 -11.10 -12.14 -5.15
CA LYS A 82 -10.59 -10.78 -5.37
C LYS A 82 -9.12 -10.79 -5.83
N TYR A 83 -8.30 -11.67 -5.24
CA TYR A 83 -6.91 -11.83 -5.68
C TYR A 83 -6.82 -12.44 -7.08
N GLU A 84 -7.59 -13.47 -7.40
CA GLU A 84 -7.60 -14.07 -8.74
C GLU A 84 -8.09 -13.08 -9.82
N ALA A 85 -9.04 -12.21 -9.48
CA ALA A 85 -9.63 -11.26 -10.41
C ALA A 85 -8.79 -9.99 -10.63
N ALA A 86 -8.10 -9.50 -9.59
CA ALA A 86 -7.47 -8.19 -9.59
C ALA A 86 -6.08 -8.13 -8.92
N GLU A 87 -5.58 -9.26 -8.42
CA GLU A 87 -4.35 -9.39 -7.64
C GLU A 87 -4.27 -8.47 -6.42
N TYR A 88 -5.43 -8.08 -5.87
CA TYR A 88 -5.46 -7.34 -4.62
C TYR A 88 -5.24 -8.31 -3.46
N PHE A 89 -4.10 -8.14 -2.80
CA PHE A 89 -3.68 -9.03 -1.74
C PHE A 89 -4.74 -9.09 -0.61
N PRO A 90 -4.99 -10.28 -0.03
CA PRO A 90 -5.99 -10.39 1.01
C PRO A 90 -5.64 -9.57 2.24
N ASN A 91 -6.65 -8.92 2.83
CA ASN A 91 -6.55 -8.32 4.17
C ASN A 91 -7.07 -9.26 5.28
N ARG A 92 -7.32 -10.53 4.94
CA ARG A 92 -7.76 -11.59 5.85
C ARG A 92 -6.64 -12.63 6.03
N LEU A 93 -6.19 -12.85 7.26
CA LEU A 93 -4.99 -13.64 7.57
C LEU A 93 -5.06 -15.10 7.09
N ASP A 94 -6.22 -15.74 7.19
CA ASP A 94 -6.45 -17.15 6.77
C ASP A 94 -6.57 -17.34 5.24
N ALA A 95 -6.60 -16.25 4.48
CA ALA A 95 -6.59 -16.25 3.01
C ALA A 95 -5.19 -15.99 2.45
N MET A 96 -4.33 -15.24 3.15
CA MET A 96 -3.01 -14.81 2.66
C MET A 96 -2.11 -15.95 2.20
N ASN A 97 -2.21 -17.12 2.85
CA ASN A 97 -1.40 -18.31 2.55
C ASN A 97 -2.12 -19.35 1.67
N ASP A 98 -3.26 -19.02 1.06
CA ASP A 98 -3.94 -19.95 0.16
C ASP A 98 -3.04 -20.26 -1.06
N PRO A 99 -2.94 -21.53 -1.50
CA PRO A 99 -2.15 -21.91 -2.68
C PRO A 99 -2.51 -21.14 -3.96
N ARG A 100 -3.78 -20.71 -4.12
CA ARG A 100 -4.23 -19.85 -5.23
C ARG A 100 -3.64 -18.44 -5.20
N ILE A 101 -2.86 -18.12 -4.17
CA ILE A 101 -2.17 -16.85 -3.98
C ILE A 101 -0.67 -17.08 -3.95
N VAL A 102 -0.20 -17.93 -3.04
CA VAL A 102 1.25 -18.10 -2.80
C VAL A 102 1.95 -18.97 -3.83
N ASP A 103 1.22 -19.85 -4.54
CA ASP A 103 1.83 -20.72 -5.55
C ASP A 103 1.69 -20.21 -6.98
N VAL A 104 1.02 -19.08 -7.19
CA VAL A 104 0.78 -18.51 -8.52
C VAL A 104 2.03 -17.79 -9.02
N PRO A 105 2.67 -18.26 -10.12
CA PRO A 105 3.78 -17.55 -10.73
C PRO A 105 3.27 -16.31 -11.48
N GLU A 106 3.96 -15.19 -11.31
CA GLU A 106 3.62 -13.93 -11.99
C GLU A 106 4.51 -13.74 -13.24
N PRO A 107 3.98 -13.87 -14.47
CA PRO A 107 4.76 -13.74 -15.70
C PRO A 107 5.45 -12.39 -15.86
N PHE A 108 4.82 -11.30 -15.40
CA PHE A 108 5.40 -9.98 -15.45
C PHE A 108 6.70 -9.89 -14.65
N TYR A 109 6.79 -10.64 -13.54
CA TYR A 109 7.98 -10.77 -12.69
C TYR A 109 8.82 -12.01 -13.02
N GLY A 110 8.77 -12.50 -14.26
CA GLY A 110 9.60 -13.64 -14.70
C GLY A 110 9.24 -14.97 -14.03
N GLY A 111 8.00 -15.13 -13.57
CA GLY A 111 7.52 -16.33 -12.87
C GLY A 111 7.75 -16.31 -11.36
N GLN A 112 8.23 -15.20 -10.80
CA GLN A 112 8.28 -15.02 -9.35
C GLN A 112 6.89 -15.17 -8.72
N LYS A 113 6.81 -15.83 -7.57
CA LYS A 113 5.57 -15.96 -6.78
C LYS A 113 5.32 -14.68 -5.99
N PHE A 114 4.64 -13.71 -6.61
CA PHE A 114 4.38 -12.39 -6.00
C PHE A 114 3.56 -12.50 -4.71
N GLY A 115 2.48 -13.29 -4.73
CA GLY A 115 1.64 -13.50 -3.55
C GLY A 115 2.40 -14.13 -2.37
N ALA A 116 3.37 -15.02 -2.63
CA ALA A 116 4.22 -15.59 -1.58
C ALA A 116 5.08 -14.53 -0.88
N LEU A 117 5.70 -13.62 -1.65
CA LEU A 117 6.46 -12.52 -1.08
C LEU A 117 5.58 -11.62 -0.20
N LEU A 118 4.37 -11.30 -0.67
CA LEU A 118 3.43 -10.48 0.11
C LEU A 118 3.01 -11.17 1.41
N ALA A 119 2.72 -12.48 1.36
CA ALA A 119 2.38 -13.27 2.53
C ALA A 119 3.54 -13.37 3.53
N GLU A 120 4.78 -13.43 3.05
CA GLU A 120 5.98 -13.42 3.88
C GLU A 120 6.14 -12.10 4.63
N VAL A 121 5.97 -10.96 3.95
CA VAL A 121 6.23 -9.64 4.57
C VAL A 121 5.05 -9.11 5.35
N ALA A 122 3.80 -9.49 5.05
CA ALA A 122 2.61 -8.95 5.68
C ALA A 122 2.61 -9.00 7.22
N PRO A 123 3.04 -10.10 7.88
CA PRO A 123 3.14 -10.17 9.35
C PRO A 123 4.14 -9.18 9.97
N HIS A 124 5.06 -8.61 9.18
CA HIS A 124 6.04 -7.62 9.61
C HIS A 124 5.57 -6.17 9.47
N THR A 125 4.31 -5.97 9.08
CA THR A 125 3.70 -4.65 8.95
C THR A 125 3.68 -3.94 10.29
N LEU A 126 4.21 -2.71 10.33
CA LEU A 126 4.20 -1.88 11.52
C LEU A 126 2.78 -1.39 11.82
N GLU A 127 2.47 -1.30 13.11
CA GLU A 127 1.25 -0.66 13.58
C GLU A 127 1.27 0.83 13.18
N VAL A 128 0.18 1.29 12.58
CA VAL A 128 -0.02 2.70 12.24
C VAL A 128 -0.90 3.32 13.31
N SER A 129 -0.34 4.22 14.11
CA SER A 129 -1.11 4.97 15.10
C SER A 129 -2.07 5.94 14.41
N SER A 130 -3.32 5.95 14.86
CA SER A 130 -4.33 6.90 14.39
C SER A 130 -4.38 8.11 15.31
N HIS A 131 -4.42 9.31 14.73
CA HIS A 131 -4.59 10.58 15.45
C HIS A 131 -5.65 11.42 14.72
N PRO A 132 -6.48 12.22 15.42
CA PRO A 132 -7.47 13.09 14.78
C PRO A 132 -6.86 14.01 13.71
N PHE A 133 -5.62 14.47 13.95
CA PHE A 133 -4.86 15.32 13.03
C PHE A 133 -3.93 14.53 12.07
N LEU A 134 -4.11 13.21 11.94
CA LEU A 134 -3.31 12.41 11.00
C LEU A 134 -3.42 12.91 9.55
N PRO A 135 -4.60 13.31 9.03
CA PRO A 135 -4.71 13.87 7.69
C PRO A 135 -3.85 15.13 7.49
N GLU A 136 -3.89 16.05 8.46
CA GLU A 136 -3.11 17.30 8.47
C GLU A 136 -1.62 16.99 8.54
N ALA A 137 -1.20 16.09 9.44
CA ALA A 137 0.18 15.65 9.56
C ALA A 137 0.72 15.08 8.23
N MET A 138 -0.06 14.22 7.57
CA MET A 138 0.32 13.64 6.27
C MET A 138 0.40 14.68 5.16
N ASN A 139 -0.47 15.69 5.17
CA ASN A 139 -0.42 16.79 4.21
C ASN A 139 0.80 17.68 4.42
N LEU A 140 1.10 18.06 5.66
CA LEU A 140 2.30 18.83 6.01
C LEU A 140 3.57 18.08 5.63
N LEU A 141 3.65 16.79 5.95
CA LEU A 141 4.76 15.93 5.57
C LEU A 141 4.97 15.92 4.04
N ARG A 142 3.91 15.73 3.25
CA ARG A 142 3.99 15.80 1.78
C ARG A 142 4.44 17.18 1.28
N GLY A 143 4.01 18.24 1.94
CA GLY A 143 4.41 19.63 1.66
C GLY A 143 5.90 19.90 1.83
N THR A 144 6.63 19.06 2.60
CA THR A 144 8.09 19.22 2.77
C THR A 144 8.89 18.84 1.52
N VAL A 145 8.37 17.94 0.68
CA VAL A 145 9.13 17.31 -0.41
C VAL A 145 9.67 18.33 -1.43
N PRO A 146 8.90 19.31 -1.93
CA PRO A 146 9.40 20.25 -2.93
C PRO A 146 10.59 21.07 -2.45
N ALA A 147 10.55 21.62 -1.23
CA ALA A 147 11.63 22.44 -0.69
C ALA A 147 12.91 21.62 -0.45
N VAL A 148 12.78 20.37 -0.02
CA VAL A 148 13.92 19.46 0.13
C VAL A 148 14.51 19.08 -1.23
N ALA A 149 13.67 18.78 -2.21
CA ALA A 149 14.10 18.41 -3.56
C ALA A 149 14.78 19.58 -4.31
N ALA A 150 14.32 20.81 -4.07
CA ALA A 150 14.95 22.02 -4.60
C ALA A 150 16.27 22.39 -3.89
N GLY A 151 16.53 21.82 -2.71
CA GLY A 151 17.69 22.14 -1.90
C GLY A 151 17.51 23.38 -1.01
N ASP A 152 16.31 23.94 -0.94
CA ASP A 152 15.99 25.13 -0.14
C ASP A 152 16.05 24.84 1.36
N LYS A 153 15.74 23.60 1.77
CA LYS A 153 15.80 23.13 3.15
C LYS A 153 16.43 21.75 3.24
N THR A 154 17.14 21.49 4.35
CA THR A 154 17.52 20.12 4.70
C THR A 154 16.27 19.31 5.10
N PRO A 155 16.27 17.97 4.94
CA PRO A 155 15.16 17.14 5.41
C PRO A 155 14.85 17.37 6.89
N LYS A 156 15.88 17.53 7.74
CA LYS A 156 15.70 17.78 9.17
C LYS A 156 14.93 19.07 9.42
N VAL A 157 15.33 20.17 8.79
CA VAL A 157 14.67 21.48 8.99
C VAL A 157 13.23 21.44 8.46
N ALA A 158 13.01 20.89 7.26
CA ALA A 158 11.67 20.81 6.70
C ALA A 158 10.70 19.97 7.56
N LEU A 159 11.19 18.87 8.15
CA LEU A 159 10.42 18.05 9.08
C LEU A 159 10.16 18.77 10.42
N GLN A 160 11.12 19.53 10.93
CA GLN A 160 10.94 20.32 12.16
C GLN A 160 9.88 21.42 11.98
N ASP A 161 9.91 22.12 10.83
CA ASP A 161 8.91 23.13 10.51
C ASP A 161 7.51 22.53 10.40
N ALA A 162 7.38 21.40 9.69
CA ALA A 162 6.10 20.68 9.56
C ALA A 162 5.58 20.17 10.91
N ALA A 163 6.47 19.73 11.82
CA ALA A 163 6.08 19.31 13.16
C ALA A 163 5.58 20.50 13.99
N GLN A 164 6.26 21.65 13.93
CA GLN A 164 5.82 22.85 14.63
C GLN A 164 4.46 23.35 14.13
N GLU A 165 4.25 23.35 12.81
CA GLU A 165 2.95 23.74 12.22
C GLU A 165 1.82 22.79 12.66
N LEU A 166 2.11 21.48 12.78
CA LEU A 166 1.15 20.52 13.32
C LEU A 166 0.83 20.78 14.79
N ASP A 167 1.84 21.08 15.61
CA ASP A 167 1.65 21.42 17.04
C ASP A 167 0.77 22.67 17.20
N ASP A 168 0.98 23.68 16.36
CA ASP A 168 0.20 24.92 16.36
C ASP A 168 -1.26 24.67 15.94
N LEU A 169 -1.51 23.75 14.99
CA LEU A 169 -2.86 23.34 14.59
C LEU A 169 -3.57 22.58 15.71
N ILE A 170 -2.86 21.66 16.38
CA ILE A 170 -3.40 20.91 17.52
C ILE A 170 -3.77 21.85 18.67
N ALA A 171 -2.98 22.89 18.93
CA ALA A 171 -3.25 23.86 19.99
C ALA A 171 -4.48 24.76 19.72
N GLN A 172 -4.97 24.83 18.48
CA GLN A 172 -6.11 25.65 18.09
C GLN A 172 -7.47 24.90 18.10
N GLY A 173 -7.45 23.57 18.10
CA GLY A 173 -8.65 22.70 18.05
C GLY A 173 -9.03 22.13 19.42
#